data_AF-A0A6C0D5J4-F1
#
_entry.id   AF-A0A6C0D5J4-F1
#
_cell.length_a   1.000
_cell.length_b   1.000
_cell.length_c   1.000
_cell.angle_alpha   90.00
_cell.angle_beta   90.00
_cell.angle_gamma   90.00
#
_symmetry.space_group_name_H-M   'P 1'
#
loop_
_entity.id
_entity.type
_entity.pdbx_description
1 polymer ?
#
loop_
_entity_poly.entity_id
_entity_poly.type
_entity_poly.pdbx_seq_one_letter_code
_entity_poly.pdbx_strand_id
1 'polypeptide(L)'
;MGSVISYITKSITKSITITLDTLEDYLHNYNSVCYDQYKDLYYYDNNFTTNNATTNDVADAGANASADAGACADAGACADACADHYKLYIYVHNANANEANLEVKNMYEESSNKHNAKVDSYLKSCSTKLLNAEEAEENKFVDCYDSGFDLFCPENIEWQAFSSYMLDHHISCAMTYRGKFVGYYLYMRSSTPVKTPLRLANNVGIIDSGYRGTIKAYFDIQGSNFNFVKGHRYMQICPPDIGKPVKVVIVDSLSVLGLNNARAKGGYGSTGD
;
A
#
# COMPACT_ATOMS: atom_id res chain seq x y z
N MET A 1 -26.75 44.14 49.04
CA MET A 1 -26.56 42.73 49.47
C MET A 1 -27.18 41.86 48.39
N GLY A 2 -26.36 41.37 47.45
CA GLY A 2 -26.79 40.63 46.27
C GLY A 2 -26.33 39.18 46.34
N SER A 3 -27.21 38.28 45.91
CA SER A 3 -27.13 36.82 46.06
C SER A 3 -26.02 36.13 45.28
N VAL A 4 -25.59 35.00 45.84
CA VAL A 4 -24.69 33.97 45.31
C VAL A 4 -25.22 33.36 44.02
N ILE A 5 -24.39 33.29 42.96
CA ILE A 5 -24.54 32.28 41.89
C ILE A 5 -23.14 31.77 41.50
N SER A 6 -22.89 30.49 41.85
CA SER A 6 -21.81 29.66 41.33
C SER A 6 -22.25 29.11 39.97
N TYR A 7 -21.46 29.31 38.91
CA TYR A 7 -21.67 28.63 37.64
C TYR A 7 -20.73 27.43 37.54
N ILE A 8 -21.33 26.24 37.66
CA ILE A 8 -20.75 24.95 37.26
C ILE A 8 -20.79 24.89 35.73
N THR A 9 -19.65 24.84 35.06
CA THR A 9 -19.55 24.51 33.64
C THR A 9 -19.79 23.02 33.45
N LYS A 10 -21.01 22.64 33.04
CA LYS A 10 -21.34 21.28 32.60
C LYS A 10 -20.73 21.05 31.21
N SER A 11 -19.75 20.15 31.14
CA SER A 11 -19.24 19.58 29.89
C SER A 11 -20.37 18.89 29.12
N ILE A 12 -20.70 19.36 27.93
CA ILE A 12 -21.57 18.64 26.99
C ILE A 12 -20.66 17.68 26.22
N THR A 13 -20.51 16.47 26.75
CA THR A 13 -19.98 15.34 25.99
C THR A 13 -21.12 14.84 25.11
N LYS A 14 -21.15 15.26 23.84
CA LYS A 14 -22.08 14.68 22.86
C LYS A 14 -21.46 13.36 22.39
N SER A 15 -21.76 12.28 23.10
CA SER A 15 -21.47 10.92 22.67
C SER A 15 -22.22 10.66 21.37
N ILE A 16 -21.51 10.68 20.24
CA ILE A 16 -22.03 10.17 18.98
C ILE A 16 -21.89 8.65 19.07
N THR A 17 -22.97 7.98 19.48
CA THR A 17 -23.11 6.54 19.29
C THR A 17 -23.31 6.31 17.80
N ILE A 18 -22.24 5.91 17.10
CA ILE A 18 -22.36 5.39 15.73
C ILE A 18 -22.87 3.96 15.89
N THR A 19 -24.17 3.76 15.68
CA THR A 19 -24.72 2.42 15.49
C THR A 19 -24.13 1.82 14.21
N LEU A 20 -23.80 0.52 14.26
CA LEU A 20 -23.25 -0.28 13.17
C LEU A 20 -24.28 -0.55 12.06
N ASP A 21 -24.99 0.48 11.63
CA ASP A 21 -25.74 0.47 10.38
C ASP A 21 -24.79 1.03 9.31
N THR A 22 -24.06 0.08 8.72
CA THR A 22 -23.36 0.11 7.42
C THR A 22 -22.44 1.30 7.10
N LEU A 23 -21.14 1.12 7.37
CA LEU A 23 -20.03 1.87 6.73
C LEU A 23 -20.10 1.82 5.18
N GLU A 24 -20.83 0.83 4.63
CA GLU A 24 -21.20 0.78 3.21
C GLU A 24 -21.99 2.02 2.77
N ASP A 25 -22.90 2.56 3.60
CA ASP A 25 -23.66 3.77 3.29
C ASP A 25 -22.78 5.03 3.31
N TYR A 26 -21.73 5.04 4.12
CA TYR A 26 -20.77 6.15 4.16
C TYR A 26 -19.93 6.20 2.87
N LEU A 27 -19.54 5.04 2.33
CA LEU A 27 -18.73 4.95 1.11
C LEU A 27 -19.58 5.02 -0.18
N HIS A 28 -20.83 4.54 -0.16
CA HIS A 28 -21.74 4.69 -1.30
C HIS A 28 -22.10 6.16 -1.56
N ASN A 29 -22.13 6.99 -0.51
CA ASN A 29 -22.36 8.43 -0.64
C ASN A 29 -21.16 9.20 -1.23
N TYR A 30 -19.98 8.58 -1.38
CA TYR A 30 -18.77 9.19 -1.92
C TYR A 30 -18.31 8.47 -3.21
N ASN A 31 -19.06 8.65 -4.31
CA ASN A 31 -18.77 8.15 -5.67
C ASN A 31 -18.40 6.65 -5.77
N SER A 32 -19.20 5.88 -6.52
CA SER A 32 -19.00 4.44 -6.76
C SER A 32 -17.57 4.03 -7.20
N VAL A 33 -16.83 4.93 -7.84
CA VAL A 33 -15.41 4.75 -8.22
C VAL A 33 -14.48 4.50 -7.03
N CYS A 34 -14.78 5.08 -5.87
CA CYS A 34 -13.95 4.95 -4.65
C CYS A 34 -14.07 3.55 -4.04
N TYR A 35 -15.27 2.95 -4.02
CA TYR A 35 -15.48 1.64 -3.40
C TYR A 35 -14.74 0.51 -4.13
N ASP A 36 -14.87 0.43 -5.46
CA ASP A 36 -14.21 -0.62 -6.25
C ASP A 36 -12.68 -0.56 -6.19
N GLN A 37 -12.12 0.64 -6.07
CA GLN A 37 -10.68 0.86 -5.99
C GLN A 37 -10.08 0.36 -4.66
N TYR A 38 -10.86 0.42 -3.57
CA TYR A 38 -10.37 0.16 -2.21
C TYR A 38 -10.99 -1.07 -1.52
N LYS A 39 -11.95 -1.78 -2.14
CA LYS A 39 -12.61 -2.96 -1.55
C LYS A 39 -11.65 -4.01 -0.98
N ASP A 40 -10.52 -4.22 -1.65
CA ASP A 40 -9.49 -5.19 -1.25
C ASP A 40 -8.81 -4.85 0.09
N LEU A 41 -8.77 -3.57 0.48
CA LEU A 41 -8.16 -3.11 1.73
C LEU A 41 -9.10 -3.27 2.93
N TYR A 42 -10.40 -3.17 2.72
CA TYR A 42 -11.43 -3.27 3.78
C TYR A 42 -11.80 -4.71 4.12
N TYR A 43 -11.71 -5.64 3.17
CA TYR A 43 -12.04 -7.05 3.40
C TYR A 43 -11.13 -7.71 4.46
N TYR A 44 -9.92 -7.19 4.66
CA TYR A 44 -8.99 -7.66 5.69
C TYR A 44 -9.35 -7.10 7.08
N ASP A 45 -9.74 -5.82 7.19
CA ASP A 45 -10.05 -5.17 8.47
C ASP A 45 -11.30 -5.78 9.15
N ASN A 46 -12.34 -6.13 8.37
CA ASN A 46 -13.59 -6.71 8.91
C ASN A 46 -13.47 -8.17 9.35
N ASN A 47 -12.50 -8.93 8.84
CA ASN A 47 -12.28 -10.34 9.22
C ASN A 47 -11.28 -10.51 10.37
N PHE A 48 -10.57 -9.45 10.76
CA PHE A 48 -9.66 -9.47 11.91
C PHE A 48 -10.38 -9.14 13.23
N THR A 49 -11.48 -8.37 13.18
CA THR A 49 -12.27 -7.98 14.35
C THR A 49 -13.21 -9.08 14.87
N THR A 50 -13.56 -10.07 14.04
CA THR A 50 -14.48 -11.16 14.43
C THR A 50 -13.81 -12.37 15.07
N ASN A 51 -12.48 -12.47 15.04
CA ASN A 51 -11.75 -13.67 15.51
C ASN A 51 -10.93 -13.47 16.80
N ASN A 52 -11.07 -12.34 17.51
CA ASN A 52 -10.37 -12.07 18.76
C ASN A 52 -11.30 -11.64 19.92
N ALA A 53 -12.44 -12.32 20.07
CA ALA A 53 -13.18 -12.32 21.32
C ALA A 53 -12.67 -13.46 22.22
N THR A 54 -11.76 -13.09 23.14
CA THR A 54 -11.49 -13.70 24.46
C THR A 54 -11.78 -15.19 24.66
N THR A 55 -10.72 -16.00 24.85
CA THR A 55 -10.81 -17.22 25.66
C THR A 55 -9.82 -17.13 26.83
N ASN A 56 -10.36 -16.81 28.00
CA ASN A 56 -9.83 -17.18 29.30
C ASN A 56 -11.04 -17.40 30.20
N ASP A 57 -11.50 -18.65 30.29
CA ASP A 57 -11.78 -19.33 31.55
C ASP A 57 -12.26 -20.77 31.30
N VAL A 58 -11.76 -21.66 32.15
CA VAL A 58 -11.97 -23.11 32.13
C VAL A 58 -13.31 -23.46 32.76
N ALA A 59 -14.17 -24.21 32.07
CA ALA A 59 -15.09 -25.17 32.69
C ALA A 59 -15.60 -26.19 31.65
N ASP A 60 -15.40 -27.46 31.99
CA ASP A 60 -15.94 -28.67 31.36
C ASP A 60 -17.45 -28.80 31.58
N ALA A 61 -18.21 -29.12 30.51
CA ALA A 61 -19.37 -30.04 30.54
C ALA A 61 -20.10 -30.08 29.18
N GLY A 62 -20.02 -31.23 28.50
CA GLY A 62 -21.19 -32.00 28.04
C GLY A 62 -22.11 -31.47 26.93
N ALA A 63 -22.30 -32.36 25.94
CA ALA A 63 -23.52 -32.62 25.16
C ALA A 63 -23.66 -32.00 23.76
N ASN A 64 -23.71 -32.92 22.79
CA ASN A 64 -24.20 -32.77 21.42
C ASN A 64 -25.53 -32.01 21.32
N ALA A 65 -25.61 -31.07 20.37
CA ALA A 65 -26.83 -30.83 19.61
C ALA A 65 -26.48 -30.24 18.23
N SER A 66 -26.94 -30.93 17.19
CA SER A 66 -26.96 -30.52 15.79
C SER A 66 -27.71 -29.20 15.57
N ALA A 67 -27.15 -28.27 14.80
CA ALA A 67 -27.92 -27.36 13.95
C ALA A 67 -27.00 -26.59 12.98
N ASP A 68 -27.28 -26.77 11.69
CA ASP A 68 -27.23 -25.77 10.63
C ASP A 68 -25.86 -25.27 10.10
N ALA A 69 -25.26 -26.07 9.21
CA ALA A 69 -24.25 -25.63 8.25
C ALA A 69 -24.90 -24.88 7.07
N GLY A 70 -25.65 -23.83 7.38
CA GLY A 70 -26.61 -23.19 6.48
C GLY A 70 -26.58 -21.65 6.45
N ALA A 71 -25.40 -21.03 6.48
CA ALA A 71 -25.18 -19.64 6.06
C ALA A 71 -23.65 -19.42 5.97
N CYS A 72 -23.01 -19.06 4.86
CA CYS A 72 -23.42 -18.22 3.75
C CYS A 72 -23.04 -18.87 2.40
N ALA A 73 -24.03 -19.45 1.74
CA ALA A 73 -24.05 -19.50 0.29
C ALA A 73 -24.38 -18.09 -0.22
N ASP A 74 -23.36 -17.24 -0.34
CA ASP A 74 -23.38 -16.15 -1.32
C ASP A 74 -21.97 -15.94 -1.90
N ALA A 75 -21.52 -16.98 -2.61
CA ALA A 75 -20.35 -16.92 -3.49
C ALA A 75 -20.70 -16.26 -4.85
N GLY A 76 -21.78 -15.48 -4.92
CA GLY A 76 -22.34 -14.93 -6.15
C GLY A 76 -21.95 -13.49 -6.51
N ALA A 77 -21.28 -12.75 -5.61
CA ALA A 77 -21.03 -11.31 -5.79
C ALA A 77 -19.55 -10.90 -6.01
N CYS A 78 -18.61 -11.85 -6.18
CA CYS A 78 -17.19 -11.53 -6.43
C CYS A 78 -16.63 -12.12 -7.74
N ALA A 79 -17.48 -12.33 -8.75
CA ALA A 79 -17.06 -12.77 -10.08
C ALA A 79 -16.41 -11.65 -10.92
N ASP A 80 -15.80 -10.64 -10.28
CA ASP A 80 -14.72 -9.91 -10.92
C ASP A 80 -13.51 -10.82 -10.76
N ALA A 81 -13.25 -11.67 -11.76
CA ALA A 81 -12.12 -12.59 -11.76
C ALA A 81 -10.89 -11.80 -11.33
N CYS A 82 -10.45 -11.98 -10.08
CA CYS A 82 -9.42 -11.14 -9.47
C CYS A 82 -8.19 -11.21 -10.39
N ALA A 83 -8.00 -10.19 -11.23
CA ALA A 83 -7.02 -10.24 -12.29
C ALA A 83 -5.66 -10.56 -11.65
N ASP A 84 -4.86 -11.42 -12.27
CA ASP A 84 -3.66 -12.01 -11.66
C ASP A 84 -2.50 -11.00 -11.58
N HIS A 85 -2.67 -9.98 -10.75
CA HIS A 85 -1.77 -8.85 -10.56
C HIS A 85 -1.74 -8.42 -9.09
N TYR A 86 -0.65 -7.79 -8.70
CA TYR A 86 -0.51 -7.13 -7.41
C TYR A 86 -1.09 -5.72 -7.46
N LYS A 87 -1.52 -5.18 -6.32
CA LYS A 87 -1.84 -3.75 -6.16
C LYS A 87 -0.89 -3.14 -5.15
N LEU A 88 -0.15 -2.11 -5.55
CA LEU A 88 0.72 -1.31 -4.69
C LEU A 88 0.02 0.02 -4.39
N TYR A 89 -0.33 0.24 -3.13
CA TYR A 89 -0.89 1.49 -2.64
C TYR A 89 0.24 2.37 -2.11
N ILE A 90 0.26 3.63 -2.52
CA ILE A 90 1.28 4.62 -2.12
C ILE A 90 0.60 5.84 -1.53
N TYR A 91 0.90 6.14 -0.28
CA TYR A 91 0.55 7.41 0.37
C TYR A 91 1.78 8.31 0.39
N VAL A 92 1.64 9.55 -0.10
CA VAL A 92 2.70 10.57 -0.07
C VAL A 92 2.48 11.48 1.13
N HIS A 93 3.45 11.52 2.04
CA HIS A 93 3.33 12.26 3.30
C HIS A 93 3.27 13.77 3.05
N ASN A 94 2.40 14.46 3.80
CA ASN A 94 2.29 15.92 3.82
C ASN A 94 2.05 16.60 2.46
N ALA A 95 1.55 15.89 1.44
CA ALA A 95 1.32 16.46 0.11
C ALA A 95 0.39 17.68 0.12
N ASN A 96 -0.62 17.70 1.01
CA ASN A 96 -1.57 18.82 1.10
C ASN A 96 -1.07 19.98 1.99
N ALA A 97 0.06 19.82 2.67
CA ALA A 97 0.62 20.80 3.60
C ALA A 97 1.96 21.38 3.12
N ASN A 98 2.57 20.79 2.09
CA ASN A 98 3.87 21.17 1.57
C ASN A 98 3.87 21.07 0.04
N GLU A 99 4.05 22.21 -0.64
CA GLU A 99 4.11 22.32 -2.11
C GLU A 99 5.15 21.38 -2.72
N ALA A 100 6.31 21.19 -2.07
CA ALA A 100 7.34 20.29 -2.56
C ALA A 100 6.89 18.81 -2.57
N ASN A 101 6.08 18.39 -1.58
CA ASN A 101 5.52 17.04 -1.53
C ASN A 101 4.28 16.88 -2.41
N LEU A 102 3.55 17.98 -2.69
CA LEU A 102 2.51 17.99 -3.71
C LEU A 102 3.08 17.67 -5.09
N GLU A 103 4.23 18.27 -5.44
CA GLU A 103 4.92 17.94 -6.70
C GLU A 103 5.31 16.47 -6.76
N VAL A 104 5.84 15.90 -5.66
CA VAL A 104 6.18 14.48 -5.59
C VAL A 104 4.94 13.59 -5.76
N LYS A 105 3.80 13.98 -5.15
CA LYS A 105 2.52 13.28 -5.36
C LYS A 105 2.11 13.30 -6.82
N ASN A 106 2.16 14.46 -7.47
CA ASN A 106 1.83 14.60 -8.89
C ASN A 106 2.75 13.74 -9.78
N MET A 107 4.05 13.67 -9.48
CA MET A 107 4.99 12.78 -10.17
C MET A 107 4.58 11.31 -10.05
N TYR A 108 4.17 10.89 -8.86
CA TYR A 108 3.68 9.52 -8.62
C TYR A 108 2.35 9.24 -9.33
N GLU A 109 1.40 10.19 -9.34
CA GLU A 109 0.13 10.06 -10.08
C GLU A 109 0.37 9.93 -11.59
N GLU A 110 1.21 10.78 -12.18
CA GLU A 110 1.55 10.71 -13.60
C GLU A 110 2.27 9.39 -13.95
N SER A 111 3.27 9.00 -13.13
CA SER A 111 4.04 7.77 -13.35
C SER A 111 3.18 6.52 -13.19
N SER A 112 2.30 6.48 -12.18
CA SER A 112 1.39 5.34 -11.95
C SER A 112 0.37 5.18 -13.07
N ASN A 113 -0.16 6.27 -13.63
CA ASN A 113 -1.06 6.22 -14.78
C ASN A 113 -0.37 5.58 -16.01
N LYS A 114 0.87 6.01 -16.31
CA LYS A 114 1.65 5.43 -17.42
C LYS A 114 2.01 3.96 -17.19
N HIS A 115 2.40 3.62 -15.95
CA HIS A 115 2.71 2.25 -15.55
C HIS A 115 1.49 1.33 -15.68
N ASN A 116 0.36 1.76 -15.12
CA ASN A 116 -0.90 1.01 -15.15
C ASN A 116 -1.41 0.81 -16.57
N ALA A 117 -1.26 1.80 -17.47
CA ALA A 117 -1.65 1.64 -18.87
C ALA A 117 -0.88 0.52 -19.59
N LYS A 118 0.41 0.32 -19.27
CA LYS A 118 1.19 -0.82 -19.78
C LYS A 118 0.68 -2.15 -19.22
N VAL A 119 0.41 -2.18 -17.91
CA VAL A 119 -0.15 -3.37 -17.25
C VAL A 119 -1.52 -3.73 -17.83
N ASP A 120 -2.38 -2.75 -18.08
CA ASP A 120 -3.70 -2.95 -18.69
C ASP A 120 -3.58 -3.51 -20.11
N SER A 121 -2.65 -2.98 -20.91
CA SER A 121 -2.38 -3.49 -22.26
C SER A 121 -1.90 -4.94 -22.20
N TYR A 122 -0.94 -5.25 -21.33
CA TYR A 122 -0.47 -6.62 -21.09
C TYR A 122 -1.59 -7.57 -20.68
N LEU A 123 -2.37 -7.23 -19.66
CA LEU A 123 -3.46 -8.07 -19.16
C LEU A 123 -4.54 -8.31 -20.23
N LYS A 124 -4.85 -7.28 -21.03
CA LYS A 124 -5.77 -7.40 -22.17
C LYS A 124 -5.22 -8.39 -23.20
N SER A 125 -3.95 -8.30 -23.56
CA SER A 125 -3.30 -9.22 -24.51
C SER A 125 -3.29 -10.68 -24.03
N CYS A 126 -3.18 -10.93 -22.71
CA CYS A 126 -3.24 -12.28 -22.14
C CYS A 126 -4.64 -12.89 -22.18
N SER A 127 -5.68 -12.05 -22.18
CA SER A 127 -7.08 -12.49 -22.19
C SER A 127 -7.63 -12.79 -23.59
N THR A 128 -7.01 -12.21 -24.62
CA THR A 128 -7.32 -12.52 -26.02
C THR A 128 -6.68 -13.86 -26.38
N LYS A 129 -7.47 -14.79 -26.95
CA LYS A 129 -6.98 -16.11 -27.42
C LYS A 129 -5.68 -15.91 -28.22
N LEU A 130 -4.69 -16.77 -27.93
CA LEU A 130 -3.42 -16.93 -28.66
C LEU A 130 -3.57 -16.50 -30.12
N LEU A 131 -2.76 -15.54 -30.56
CA LEU A 131 -2.68 -15.08 -31.94
C LEU A 131 -2.69 -16.31 -32.86
N ASN A 132 -3.65 -16.38 -33.78
CA ASN A 132 -3.65 -17.37 -34.85
C ASN A 132 -2.45 -17.10 -35.78
N ALA A 133 -1.94 -18.13 -36.44
CA ALA A 133 -0.67 -18.09 -37.18
C ALA A 133 -0.56 -16.95 -38.23
N GLU A 134 -1.69 -16.46 -38.76
CA GLU A 134 -1.75 -15.29 -39.65
C GLU A 134 -1.52 -13.94 -38.93
N GLU A 135 -1.88 -13.80 -37.65
CA GLU A 135 -1.70 -12.55 -36.89
C GLU A 135 -0.27 -12.38 -36.35
N ALA A 136 0.55 -13.43 -36.40
CA ALA A 136 1.97 -13.37 -36.04
C ALA A 136 2.87 -12.81 -37.16
N GLU A 137 2.35 -12.68 -38.38
CA GLU A 137 3.08 -12.21 -39.58
C GLU A 137 3.08 -10.68 -39.72
N GLU A 138 2.08 -9.98 -39.17
CA GLU A 138 2.18 -8.54 -38.95
C GLU A 138 2.97 -8.30 -37.66
N ASN A 139 3.96 -7.41 -37.67
CA ASN A 139 4.79 -6.99 -36.53
C ASN A 139 3.97 -6.38 -35.35
N LYS A 140 3.00 -7.10 -34.78
CA LYS A 140 2.27 -6.74 -33.58
C LYS A 140 3.24 -6.92 -32.41
N PHE A 141 3.64 -5.81 -31.82
CA PHE A 141 4.45 -5.79 -30.62
C PHE A 141 3.80 -6.64 -29.52
N VAL A 142 4.60 -7.47 -28.83
CA VAL A 142 4.15 -8.17 -27.64
C VAL A 142 4.08 -7.15 -26.50
N ASP A 143 2.89 -6.95 -25.95
CA ASP A 143 2.72 -6.10 -24.78
C ASP A 143 3.55 -6.67 -23.62
N CYS A 144 4.34 -5.82 -22.98
CA CYS A 144 5.15 -6.15 -21.82
C CYS A 144 4.86 -5.15 -20.70
N TYR A 145 5.14 -5.54 -19.46
CA TYR A 145 5.02 -4.67 -18.29
C TYR A 145 6.37 -4.52 -17.58
N ASP A 146 6.51 -3.43 -16.82
CA ASP A 146 7.67 -3.21 -15.96
C ASP A 146 7.48 -4.01 -14.65
N SER A 147 8.44 -4.86 -14.27
CA SER A 147 8.34 -5.73 -13.08
C SER A 147 8.29 -4.97 -11.74
N GLY A 148 8.63 -3.68 -11.74
CA GLY A 148 8.64 -2.85 -10.55
C GLY A 148 8.17 -1.44 -10.87
N PHE A 149 7.91 -0.67 -9.81
CA PHE A 149 7.52 0.72 -9.90
C PHE A 149 8.59 1.61 -9.26
N ASP A 150 9.12 2.54 -10.05
CA ASP A 150 10.21 3.41 -9.62
C ASP A 150 9.79 4.39 -8.51
N LEU A 151 10.69 4.65 -7.57
CA LEU A 151 10.52 5.63 -6.51
C LEU A 151 11.28 6.92 -6.80
N PHE A 152 10.61 8.05 -6.59
CA PHE A 152 11.21 9.38 -6.74
C PHE A 152 12.02 9.78 -5.50
N CYS A 153 13.12 10.50 -5.75
CA CYS A 153 13.81 11.27 -4.73
C CYS A 153 13.01 12.55 -4.46
N PRO A 154 12.58 12.81 -3.21
CA PRO A 154 11.63 13.89 -2.93
C PRO A 154 12.25 15.29 -2.99
N GLU A 155 13.58 15.41 -2.84
CA GLU A 155 14.28 16.69 -2.76
C GLU A 155 15.75 16.59 -3.20
N ASN A 156 16.39 17.75 -3.41
CA ASN A 156 17.82 17.80 -3.67
C ASN A 156 18.57 17.64 -2.34
N ILE A 157 19.51 16.71 -2.27
CA ILE A 157 20.26 16.42 -1.04
C ILE A 157 21.75 16.38 -1.38
N GLU A 158 22.51 17.24 -0.74
CA GLU A 158 23.97 17.19 -0.78
C GLU A 158 24.47 16.19 0.26
N TRP A 159 25.10 15.12 -0.19
CA TRP A 159 25.70 14.14 0.70
C TRP A 159 27.22 14.17 0.59
N GLN A 160 27.83 14.77 1.60
CA GLN A 160 29.27 14.90 1.77
C GLN A 160 29.72 14.06 2.97
N ALA A 161 29.89 12.74 2.81
CA ALA A 161 30.43 11.90 3.87
C ALA A 161 30.97 10.56 3.36
N PHE A 162 31.96 10.02 4.10
CA PHE A 162 32.49 8.65 3.96
C PHE A 162 31.65 7.58 4.67
N SER A 163 30.46 7.94 5.18
CA SER A 163 29.56 7.02 5.90
C SER A 163 28.43 6.54 4.99
N SER A 164 27.42 5.86 5.54
CA SER A 164 26.17 5.52 4.87
C SER A 164 25.15 6.67 4.92
N TYR A 165 24.20 6.72 3.99
CA TYR A 165 23.07 7.67 3.98
C TYR A 165 21.74 6.96 3.82
N MET A 166 20.74 7.42 4.57
CA MET A 166 19.38 6.89 4.51
C MET A 166 18.48 7.89 3.78
N LEU A 167 18.22 7.64 2.50
CA LEU A 167 17.28 8.41 1.71
C LEU A 167 15.85 8.10 2.16
N ASP A 168 15.16 9.11 2.68
CA ASP A 168 13.72 9.04 2.95
C ASP A 168 12.94 9.36 1.66
N HIS A 169 12.02 8.49 1.25
CA HIS A 169 11.21 8.71 0.05
C HIS A 169 9.93 9.51 0.32
N HIS A 170 9.63 9.85 1.58
CA HIS A 170 8.40 10.54 2.00
C HIS A 170 7.11 9.81 1.58
N ILE A 171 7.16 8.48 1.48
CA ILE A 171 5.99 7.64 1.17
C ILE A 171 5.80 6.52 2.18
N SER A 172 4.57 6.11 2.41
CA SER A 172 4.20 4.84 3.03
C SER A 172 3.48 3.97 2.01
N CYS A 173 3.69 2.66 2.08
CA CYS A 173 3.14 1.74 1.09
C CYS A 173 2.45 0.53 1.73
N ALA A 174 1.51 -0.05 1.00
CA ALA A 174 0.96 -1.37 1.26
C ALA A 174 0.81 -2.11 -0.08
N MET A 175 1.07 -3.42 -0.10
CA MET A 175 0.83 -4.23 -1.29
C MET A 175 -0.19 -5.31 -1.00
N THR A 176 -1.12 -5.52 -1.93
CA THR A 176 -2.07 -6.62 -1.88
C THR A 176 -1.96 -7.53 -3.10
N TYR A 177 -2.33 -8.80 -2.89
CA TYR A 177 -2.54 -9.78 -3.95
C TYR A 177 -3.77 -10.59 -3.59
N ARG A 178 -4.76 -10.62 -4.50
CA ARG A 178 -6.05 -11.30 -4.26
C ARG A 178 -6.69 -10.90 -2.92
N GLY A 179 -6.72 -9.59 -2.63
CA GLY A 179 -7.30 -9.02 -1.41
C GLY A 179 -6.48 -9.24 -0.13
N LYS A 180 -5.28 -9.83 -0.19
CA LYS A 180 -4.45 -10.10 0.99
C LYS A 180 -3.19 -9.24 0.99
N PHE A 181 -2.85 -8.67 2.14
CA PHE A 181 -1.57 -7.97 2.30
C PHE A 181 -0.40 -8.93 2.16
N VAL A 182 0.58 -8.53 1.36
CA VAL A 182 1.79 -9.31 1.08
C VAL A 182 3.03 -8.45 1.32
N GLY A 183 4.15 -9.10 1.65
CA GLY A 183 5.43 -8.42 1.66
C GLY A 183 5.85 -8.02 0.24
N TYR A 184 6.87 -7.18 0.10
CA TYR A 184 7.40 -6.76 -1.18
C TYR A 184 8.86 -6.33 -1.05
N TYR A 185 9.51 -6.10 -2.18
CA TYR A 185 10.93 -5.81 -2.23
C TYR A 185 11.19 -4.37 -2.65
N LEU A 186 12.14 -3.72 -1.98
CA LEU A 186 12.77 -2.49 -2.42
C LEU A 186 14.09 -2.84 -3.09
N TYR A 187 14.16 -2.62 -4.41
CA TYR A 187 15.34 -2.86 -5.21
C TYR A 187 15.94 -1.56 -5.72
N MET A 188 17.25 -1.56 -5.89
CA MET A 188 17.92 -0.53 -6.66
C MET A 188 17.60 -0.71 -8.15
N ARG A 189 17.39 0.37 -8.89
CA ARG A 189 17.24 0.28 -10.36
C ARG A 189 18.56 -0.16 -10.96
N SER A 190 18.51 -1.01 -11.99
CA SER A 190 19.71 -1.56 -12.64
C SER A 190 20.68 -0.48 -13.13
N SER A 191 20.13 0.66 -13.57
CA SER A 191 20.96 1.78 -14.04
C SER A 191 21.62 2.60 -12.93
N THR A 192 21.14 2.51 -11.68
CA THR A 192 21.64 3.32 -10.56
C THR A 192 23.13 3.07 -10.31
N PRO A 193 23.60 1.84 -10.04
CA PRO A 193 25.02 1.59 -9.79
C PRO A 193 25.92 1.80 -11.02
N VAL A 194 25.34 1.88 -12.23
CA VAL A 194 26.08 2.20 -13.47
C VAL A 194 26.28 3.71 -13.64
N LYS A 195 25.32 4.51 -13.18
CA LYS A 195 25.29 5.97 -13.38
C LYS A 195 25.68 6.76 -12.13
N THR A 196 25.72 6.12 -10.97
CA THR A 196 26.02 6.74 -9.69
C THR A 196 26.94 5.83 -8.87
N PRO A 197 27.68 6.38 -7.89
CA PRO A 197 28.50 5.57 -6.98
C PRO A 197 27.68 4.86 -5.90
N LEU A 198 26.34 4.91 -5.95
CA LEU A 198 25.46 4.39 -4.90
C LEU A 198 25.41 2.87 -4.91
N ARG A 199 25.43 2.27 -3.71
CA ARG A 199 25.05 0.86 -3.49
C ARG A 199 24.02 0.77 -2.38
N LEU A 200 23.02 -0.09 -2.55
CA LEU A 200 22.06 -0.37 -1.50
C LEU A 200 22.75 -1.22 -0.42
N ALA A 201 23.04 -0.63 0.75
CA ALA A 201 23.90 -1.22 1.77
C ALA A 201 23.33 -2.51 2.38
N ASN A 202 22.00 -2.66 2.41
CA ASN A 202 21.33 -3.90 2.83
C ASN A 202 21.03 -4.87 1.67
N ASN A 203 21.60 -4.63 0.47
CA ASN A 203 21.40 -5.37 -0.78
C ASN A 203 19.96 -5.37 -1.33
N VAL A 204 19.01 -5.87 -0.54
CA VAL A 204 17.58 -5.93 -0.86
C VAL A 204 16.80 -5.45 0.35
N GLY A 205 15.92 -4.47 0.16
CA GLY A 205 14.98 -4.09 1.22
C GLY A 205 13.81 -5.07 1.24
N ILE A 206 13.65 -5.82 2.31
CA ILE A 206 12.47 -6.65 2.55
C ILE A 206 11.46 -5.80 3.31
N ILE A 207 10.30 -5.56 2.70
CA ILE A 207 9.22 -4.80 3.31
C ILE A 207 8.11 -5.77 3.71
N ASP A 208 7.91 -5.93 5.02
CA ASP A 208 6.91 -6.83 5.57
C ASP A 208 5.48 -6.40 5.21
N SER A 209 4.56 -7.37 5.07
CA SER A 209 3.15 -7.13 4.67
C SER A 209 2.39 -6.15 5.57
N GLY A 210 2.76 -6.07 6.86
CA GLY A 210 2.17 -5.16 7.84
C GLY A 210 2.92 -3.83 8.01
N TYR A 211 4.06 -3.62 7.34
CA TYR A 211 4.81 -2.37 7.49
C TYR A 211 4.06 -1.20 6.84
N ARG A 212 3.89 -0.11 7.60
CA ARG A 212 3.20 1.13 7.17
C ARG A 212 4.02 2.40 7.46
N GLY A 213 5.24 2.22 7.98
CA GLY A 213 6.18 3.31 8.15
C GLY A 213 6.67 3.84 6.81
N THR A 214 7.50 4.87 6.86
CA THR A 214 8.05 5.49 5.66
C THR A 214 9.02 4.55 4.95
N ILE A 215 8.96 4.49 3.63
CA ILE A 215 9.91 3.75 2.80
C ILE A 215 11.21 4.53 2.72
N LYS A 216 12.32 3.86 3.05
CA LYS A 216 13.67 4.45 3.07
C LYS A 216 14.65 3.53 2.38
N ALA A 217 15.63 4.11 1.70
CA ALA A 217 16.72 3.39 1.06
C ALA A 217 18.04 3.71 1.77
N TYR A 218 18.72 2.67 2.25
CA TYR A 218 19.97 2.81 2.97
C TYR A 218 21.15 2.59 2.03
N PHE A 219 21.83 3.66 1.67
CA PHE A 219 22.94 3.67 0.72
C PHE A 219 24.30 3.71 1.42
N ASP A 220 25.27 3.05 0.82
CA ASP A 220 26.68 3.43 0.92
C ASP A 220 27.18 3.89 -0.47
N ILE A 221 28.40 4.42 -0.55
CA ILE A 221 29.00 4.86 -1.81
C ILE A 221 30.40 4.30 -2.03
N GLN A 222 30.72 4.06 -3.30
CA GLN A 222 32.09 3.89 -3.76
C GLN A 222 32.68 5.26 -4.15
N GLY A 223 33.17 6.01 -3.17
CA GLY A 223 33.71 7.36 -3.38
C GLY A 223 33.56 8.25 -2.15
N SER A 224 33.64 9.57 -2.34
CA SER A 224 33.58 10.54 -1.24
C SER A 224 32.26 11.30 -1.15
N ASN A 225 31.66 11.72 -2.27
CA ASN A 225 30.48 12.59 -2.29
C ASN A 225 29.46 12.14 -3.36
N PHE A 226 28.18 12.37 -3.08
CA PHE A 226 27.10 12.21 -4.05
C PHE A 226 25.98 13.22 -3.78
N ASN A 227 25.35 13.74 -4.83
CA ASN A 227 24.18 14.63 -4.67
C ASN A 227 22.94 13.92 -5.21
N PHE A 228 21.95 13.73 -4.35
CA PHE A 228 20.63 13.29 -4.80
C PHE A 228 19.91 14.46 -5.46
N VAL A 229 19.22 14.17 -6.56
CA VAL A 229 18.49 15.18 -7.34
C VAL A 229 17.00 14.88 -7.24
N LYS A 230 16.20 15.89 -6.89
CA LYS A 230 14.74 15.79 -6.82
C LYS A 230 14.18 15.22 -8.13
N GLY A 231 13.24 14.29 -8.03
CA GLY A 231 12.59 13.66 -9.17
C GLY A 231 13.44 12.60 -9.87
N HIS A 232 14.71 12.40 -9.51
CA HIS A 232 15.46 11.23 -9.96
C HIS A 232 14.92 9.95 -9.34
N ARG A 233 15.09 8.85 -10.06
CA ARG A 233 14.63 7.52 -9.67
C ARG A 233 15.84 6.63 -9.44
N TYR A 234 16.11 6.30 -8.18
CA TYR A 234 17.24 5.45 -7.76
C TYR A 234 16.80 4.03 -7.40
N MET A 235 15.58 3.92 -6.86
CA MET A 235 15.00 2.69 -6.32
C MET A 235 13.69 2.37 -7.05
N GLN A 236 13.22 1.13 -6.89
CA GLN A 236 11.92 0.66 -7.34
C GLN A 236 11.35 -0.35 -6.33
N ILE A 237 10.03 -0.40 -6.23
CA ILE A 237 9.32 -1.45 -5.49
C ILE A 237 8.92 -2.54 -6.46
N CYS A 238 9.22 -3.79 -6.12
CA CYS A 238 8.80 -4.97 -6.87
C CYS A 238 7.92 -5.89 -6.02
N PRO A 239 6.94 -6.58 -6.63
CA PRO A 239 6.14 -7.58 -5.93
C PRO A 239 6.96 -8.83 -5.54
N PRO A 240 6.42 -9.70 -4.67
CA PRO A 240 7.00 -11.00 -4.35
C PRO A 240 7.34 -11.85 -5.57
N ASP A 241 6.44 -11.86 -6.55
CA ASP A 241 6.58 -12.56 -7.82
C ASP A 241 6.59 -11.55 -8.96
N ILE A 242 7.79 -11.24 -9.45
CA ILE A 242 8.02 -10.32 -10.57
C ILE A 242 7.51 -10.85 -11.91
N GLY A 243 7.09 -12.12 -11.96
CA GLY A 243 6.39 -12.72 -13.09
C GLY A 243 4.91 -12.34 -13.16
N LYS A 244 4.39 -11.57 -12.19
CA LYS A 244 3.07 -10.96 -12.24
C LYS A 244 3.16 -9.43 -12.24
N PRO A 245 2.30 -8.75 -12.99
CA PRO A 245 2.29 -7.29 -13.02
C PRO A 245 1.82 -6.69 -11.68
N VAL A 246 2.20 -5.44 -11.45
CA VAL A 246 1.73 -4.65 -10.31
C VAL A 246 1.01 -3.40 -10.81
N LYS A 247 -0.23 -3.18 -10.39
CA LYS A 247 -0.93 -1.90 -10.54
C LYS A 247 -0.62 -1.00 -9.35
N VAL A 248 -0.47 0.29 -9.61
CA VAL A 248 -0.12 1.28 -8.59
C VAL A 248 -1.29 2.22 -8.35
N VAL A 249 -1.60 2.46 -7.08
CA VAL A 249 -2.70 3.33 -6.64
C VAL A 249 -2.14 4.36 -5.68
N ILE A 250 -2.21 5.64 -6.07
CA ILE A 250 -1.87 6.75 -5.16
C ILE A 250 -3.09 7.04 -4.29
N VAL A 251 -2.91 7.13 -2.97
CA VAL A 251 -3.99 7.33 -2.00
C VAL A 251 -3.84 8.64 -1.26
N ASP A 252 -4.98 9.23 -0.87
CA ASP A 252 -5.03 10.55 -0.23
C ASP A 252 -4.82 10.51 1.29
N SER A 253 -4.93 9.34 1.92
CA SER A 253 -4.78 9.19 3.37
C SER A 253 -4.01 7.93 3.73
N LEU A 254 -3.16 8.04 4.75
CA LEU A 254 -2.43 6.92 5.34
C LEU A 254 -3.39 5.83 5.87
N SER A 255 -4.58 6.21 6.34
CA SER A 255 -5.59 5.27 6.86
C SER A 255 -6.02 4.23 5.81
N VAL A 256 -6.01 4.60 4.53
CA VAL A 256 -6.38 3.73 3.41
C VAL A 256 -5.42 2.53 3.30
N LEU A 257 -4.20 2.62 3.83
CA LEU A 257 -3.25 1.52 3.79
C LEU A 257 -3.61 0.35 4.75
N GLY A 258 -4.67 0.44 5.55
CA GLY A 258 -5.05 -0.61 6.51
C GLY A 258 -4.23 -0.53 7.80
N LEU A 259 -4.25 0.63 8.45
CA LEU A 259 -3.51 0.92 9.70
C LEU A 259 -4.01 0.16 10.94
N ASN A 260 -5.11 -0.59 10.86
CA ASN A 260 -5.63 -1.38 11.98
C ASN A 260 -5.00 -2.80 12.06
N ASN A 261 -3.75 -2.96 11.62
CA ASN A 261 -3.04 -4.23 11.76
C ASN A 261 -2.15 -4.23 13.02
N ALA A 262 -1.89 -5.42 13.57
CA ALA A 262 -1.16 -5.60 14.84
C ALA A 262 0.25 -4.97 14.88
N ARG A 263 0.82 -4.58 13.72
CA ARG A 263 2.16 -3.99 13.61
C ARG A 263 2.19 -2.47 13.49
N ALA A 264 1.06 -1.82 13.18
CA ALA A 264 0.98 -0.37 12.96
C ALA A 264 1.40 0.49 14.16
N LYS A 265 1.44 -0.09 15.37
CA LYS A 265 1.89 0.60 16.60
C LYS A 265 3.38 0.41 16.95
N GLY A 266 4.15 -0.32 16.14
CA GLY A 266 5.54 -0.68 16.47
C GLY A 266 6.48 -0.62 15.28
N GLY A 267 6.79 0.59 14.79
CA GLY A 267 7.84 0.81 13.80
C GLY A 267 9.23 0.92 14.45
N TYR A 268 10.16 0.08 13.94
CA TYR A 268 11.59 -0.08 14.26
C TYR A 268 11.93 -0.63 15.66
N GLY A 269 12.39 -1.90 15.70
CA GLY A 269 12.92 -2.57 16.92
C GLY A 269 11.93 -3.45 17.71
N SER A 270 10.76 -3.80 17.14
CA SER A 270 9.67 -4.47 17.88
C SER A 270 9.71 -6.02 17.92
N THR A 271 10.81 -6.61 17.45
CA THR A 271 11.22 -7.97 17.84
C THR A 271 12.71 -7.87 18.15
N GLY A 272 13.10 -7.93 19.44
CA GLY A 272 14.52 -7.99 19.85
C GLY A 272 15.28 -9.04 19.04
N ASP A 273 16.53 -8.83 18.64
CA ASP A 273 17.64 -8.11 19.25
C ASP A 273 18.32 -7.09 18.30
#